data_AF-A0A8S3EWP1-F1
#
_entry.id   AF-A0A8S3EWP1-F1
#
_cell.length_a   1.000
_cell.length_b   1.000
_cell.length_c   1.000
_cell.angle_alpha   90.00
_cell.angle_beta   90.00
_cell.angle_gamma   90.00
#
_symmetry.space_group_name_H-M   'P 1'
#
loop_
_entity.id
_entity.type
_entity.pdbx_description
1 polymer ?
#
loop_
_entity_poly.entity_id
_entity_poly.type
_entity_poly.pdbx_seq_one_letter_code
_entity_poly.pdbx_strand_id
1 'polypeptide(L)'
;MVYCDANTWAIGFRQRVEASCGDCDDTALNALELLCGKKDGTYVKSISPHNGFWGDWSDAVRCPGRNNFLNGVSFKIEESQEKGDDTAVNDGKFACTRSSEIVASNGTP
;
A
#
# COMPACT_ATOMS: atom_id res chain seq x y z
N MET A 1 11.71 -11.71 -2.39
CA MET A 1 11.10 -10.77 -3.36
C MET A 1 9.98 -11.47 -4.08
N VAL A 2 8.87 -10.78 -4.34
CA VAL A 2 7.69 -11.33 -5.03
C VAL A 2 7.36 -10.45 -6.23
N TYR A 3 6.80 -11.05 -7.28
CA TYR A 3 6.49 -10.35 -8.53
C TYR A 3 5.13 -10.79 -9.07
N CYS A 4 4.50 -9.91 -9.83
CA CYS A 4 3.33 -10.28 -10.63
C CYS A 4 3.78 -11.26 -11.72
N ASP A 5 2.89 -12.19 -12.10
CA ASP A 5 3.20 -13.17 -13.14
C ASP A 5 3.39 -12.50 -14.50
N ALA A 6 4.05 -13.20 -15.42
CA ALA A 6 4.21 -12.73 -16.79
C ALA A 6 2.86 -12.31 -17.40
N ASN A 7 2.87 -11.18 -18.12
CA ASN A 7 1.68 -10.55 -18.71
C ASN A 7 0.62 -10.06 -17.69
N THR A 8 1.04 -9.79 -16.45
CA THR A 8 0.23 -9.08 -15.44
C THR A 8 1.04 -7.93 -14.84
N TRP A 9 0.34 -6.95 -14.25
CA TRP A 9 0.93 -5.73 -13.70
C TRP A 9 0.33 -5.43 -12.34
N ALA A 10 1.08 -4.73 -11.49
CA ALA A 10 0.51 -4.16 -10.27
C ALA A 10 -0.53 -3.09 -10.66
N ILE A 11 -1.78 -3.33 -10.34
CA ILE A 11 -2.93 -2.45 -10.68
C ILE A 11 -3.49 -1.74 -9.44
N GLY A 12 -2.99 -2.06 -8.25
CA GLY A 12 -3.49 -1.54 -7.00
C GLY A 12 -2.73 -2.11 -5.82
N PHE A 13 -3.08 -1.65 -4.63
CA PHE A 13 -2.48 -2.11 -3.39
C PHE A 13 -3.47 -2.01 -2.23
N ARG A 14 -3.13 -2.67 -1.13
CA ARG A 14 -3.62 -2.37 0.21
C ARG A 14 -2.45 -2.41 1.18
N GLN A 15 -2.60 -1.73 2.30
CA GLN A 15 -1.60 -1.66 3.34
C GLN A 15 -2.13 -2.22 4.65
N ARG A 16 -1.22 -2.72 5.47
CA ARG A 16 -1.53 -3.14 6.84
C ARG A 16 -0.88 -2.14 7.78
N VAL A 17 -1.71 -1.45 8.54
CA VAL A 17 -1.30 -0.38 9.46
C VAL A 17 -2.10 -0.59 10.74
N GLU A 18 -1.51 -0.26 11.88
CA GLU A 18 -2.24 -0.24 13.15
C GLU A 18 -3.32 0.86 13.14
N ALA A 19 -4.22 0.92 14.12
CA ALA A 19 -5.13 2.05 14.22
C ALA A 19 -4.43 3.18 14.97
N SER A 20 -4.62 4.43 14.53
CA SER A 20 -4.19 5.59 15.33
C SER A 20 -4.97 5.55 16.66
N CYS A 21 -4.26 5.43 17.78
CA CYS A 21 -4.89 5.34 19.10
C CYS A 21 -4.90 6.68 19.86
N GLY A 22 -4.75 7.80 19.13
CA GLY A 22 -4.89 9.17 19.65
C GLY A 22 -3.67 9.67 20.42
N ASP A 23 -3.20 8.91 21.41
CA ASP A 23 -2.08 9.28 22.31
C ASP A 23 -0.85 8.36 22.16
N CYS A 24 -0.82 7.49 21.15
CA CYS A 24 0.32 6.61 20.85
C CYS A 24 1.02 7.00 19.55
N ASP A 25 2.30 6.62 19.43
CA ASP A 25 3.10 6.83 18.23
C ASP A 25 2.33 6.42 16.97
N ASP A 26 2.32 7.32 15.99
CA ASP A 26 1.53 7.20 14.78
C ASP A 26 2.02 6.03 13.92
N THR A 27 1.33 4.91 14.08
CA THR A 27 0.99 3.93 13.04
C THR A 27 2.06 3.60 11.99
N ALA A 28 2.83 2.54 12.26
CA ALA A 28 3.74 1.96 11.29
C ALA A 28 3.03 1.09 10.23
N LEU A 29 3.40 1.26 8.96
CA LEU A 29 3.09 0.33 7.88
C LEU A 29 3.81 -1.00 8.15
N ASN A 30 3.02 -1.97 8.55
CA ASN A 30 3.45 -3.32 8.91
C ASN A 30 3.57 -4.23 7.67
N ALA A 31 2.77 -3.96 6.62
CA ALA A 31 2.84 -4.70 5.36
C ALA A 31 2.25 -3.93 4.18
N LEU A 32 2.74 -4.28 2.99
CA LEU A 32 2.20 -3.83 1.70
C LEU A 32 1.82 -5.06 0.87
N GLU A 33 0.59 -5.08 0.36
CA GLU A 33 0.13 -6.11 -0.57
C GLU A 33 -0.22 -5.47 -1.91
N LEU A 34 0.41 -5.94 -2.98
CA LEU A 34 0.13 -5.49 -4.34
C LEU A 34 -0.92 -6.39 -5.00
N LEU A 35 -1.86 -5.77 -5.69
CA LEU A 35 -2.85 -6.46 -6.50
C LEU A 35 -2.33 -6.55 -7.94
N CYS A 36 -2.12 -7.77 -8.43
CA CYS A 36 -1.75 -8.04 -9.81
C CYS A 36 -2.99 -8.20 -10.68
N GLY A 37 -2.95 -7.65 -11.88
CA GLY A 37 -4.05 -7.72 -12.84
C GLY A 37 -3.62 -7.63 -14.30
N LYS A 38 -4.57 -7.89 -15.20
CA LYS A 38 -4.38 -7.79 -16.66
C LYS A 38 -4.51 -6.34 -17.13
N LYS A 39 -4.19 -6.11 -18.42
CA LYS A 39 -4.32 -4.79 -19.06
C LYS A 39 -5.74 -4.21 -19.01
N ASP A 40 -6.77 -5.03 -18.90
CA ASP A 40 -8.15 -4.55 -18.79
C ASP A 40 -8.58 -4.21 -17.34
N GLY A 41 -7.67 -4.29 -16.37
CA GLY A 41 -7.95 -4.05 -14.95
C GLY A 41 -8.49 -5.29 -14.21
N THR A 42 -8.61 -6.43 -14.88
CA THR A 42 -9.05 -7.68 -14.25
C THR A 42 -8.03 -8.16 -13.24
N TYR A 43 -8.45 -8.27 -11.97
CA TYR A 43 -7.65 -8.82 -10.88
C TYR A 43 -7.30 -10.29 -11.15
N VAL A 44 -6.07 -10.67 -10.80
CA VAL A 44 -5.55 -12.04 -10.92
C VAL A 44 -5.20 -12.60 -9.55
N LYS A 45 -4.31 -11.92 -8.82
CA LYS A 45 -3.86 -12.34 -7.49
C LYS A 45 -3.27 -11.18 -6.71
N SER A 46 -3.18 -11.34 -5.40
CA SER A 46 -2.38 -10.48 -4.54
C SER A 46 -1.00 -11.08 -4.29
N ILE A 47 0.01 -10.22 -4.14
CA ILE A 47 1.37 -10.61 -3.75
C ILE A 47 1.85 -9.72 -2.62
N SER A 48 2.54 -10.33 -1.65
CA SER A 48 3.25 -9.62 -0.58
C SER A 48 4.50 -10.42 -0.20
N PRO A 49 5.63 -9.77 0.08
CA PRO A 49 6.80 -10.45 0.63
C PRO A 49 6.61 -10.89 2.09
N HIS A 50 5.74 -10.20 2.85
CA HIS A 50 5.46 -10.48 4.27
C HIS A 50 4.11 -9.85 4.68
N ASN A 51 3.31 -10.53 5.51
CA ASN A 51 1.97 -10.07 5.87
C ASN A 51 1.90 -9.11 7.07
N GLY A 52 3.05 -8.77 7.64
CA GLY A 52 3.14 -8.01 8.89
C GLY A 52 2.64 -8.81 10.09
N PHE A 53 2.93 -8.34 11.29
CA PHE A 53 2.47 -8.99 12.53
C PHE A 53 1.25 -8.28 13.12
N TRP A 54 1.18 -6.95 12.99
CA TRP A 54 0.22 -6.10 13.67
C TRP A 54 -0.62 -5.26 12.71
N GLY A 55 -1.68 -4.66 13.26
CA GLY A 55 -2.62 -3.82 12.54
C GLY A 55 -3.62 -4.55 11.65
N ASP A 56 -4.43 -3.75 10.99
CA ASP A 56 -5.51 -4.20 10.10
C ASP A 56 -5.20 -3.83 8.65
N TRP A 57 -5.70 -4.65 7.73
CA TRP A 57 -5.59 -4.35 6.31
C TRP A 57 -6.60 -3.28 5.92
N SER A 58 -6.15 -2.27 5.19
CA SER A 58 -7.02 -1.32 4.50
C SER A 58 -7.87 -2.03 3.45
N ASP A 59 -8.90 -1.34 2.99
CA ASP A 59 -9.51 -1.68 1.70
C ASP A 59 -8.47 -1.57 0.58
N ALA A 60 -8.64 -2.42 -0.43
CA ALA A 60 -7.78 -2.41 -1.61
C ALA A 60 -8.21 -1.30 -2.57
N VAL A 61 -7.25 -0.47 -2.96
CA VAL A 61 -7.43 0.59 -3.95
C VAL A 61 -6.72 0.22 -5.24
N ARG A 62 -7.30 0.61 -6.38
CA ARG A 62 -6.81 0.25 -7.72
C ARG A 62 -6.77 1.46 -8.63
N CYS A 63 -5.78 1.48 -9.52
CA CYS A 63 -5.76 2.39 -10.65
C CYS A 63 -7.04 2.18 -11.49
N PRO A 64 -7.78 3.25 -11.81
CA PRO A 64 -9.04 3.11 -12.52
C PRO A 64 -8.84 2.76 -13.99
N GLY A 65 -9.81 2.04 -14.55
CA GLY A 65 -9.90 1.80 -15.99
C GLY A 65 -8.91 0.75 -16.53
N ARG A 66 -8.63 0.84 -17.83
CA ARG A 66 -7.78 -0.09 -18.57
C ARG A 66 -6.45 0.54 -18.94
N ASN A 67 -5.42 -0.29 -19.07
CA ASN A 67 -4.04 0.09 -19.32
C ASN A 67 -3.53 1.12 -18.31
N ASN A 68 -3.93 0.95 -17.04
CA ASN A 68 -3.57 1.83 -15.94
C ASN A 68 -2.98 0.98 -14.81
N PHE A 69 -1.71 1.22 -14.50
CA PHE A 69 -0.92 0.38 -13.59
C PHE A 69 -0.17 1.27 -12.60
N LEU A 70 0.28 0.70 -11.48
CA LEU A 70 1.18 1.42 -10.58
C LEU A 70 2.52 1.68 -11.29
N ASN A 71 3.01 2.91 -11.23
CA ASN A 71 4.30 3.31 -11.82
C ASN A 71 5.16 4.18 -10.91
N GLY A 72 4.70 4.47 -9.70
CA GLY A 72 5.44 5.23 -8.72
C GLY A 72 4.86 5.04 -7.33
N VAL A 73 5.68 5.29 -6.32
CA VAL A 73 5.26 5.27 -4.92
C VAL A 73 5.96 6.41 -4.18
N SER A 74 5.22 7.04 -3.28
CA SER A 74 5.69 8.06 -2.35
C SER A 74 5.28 7.64 -0.95
N PHE A 75 6.27 7.47 -0.07
CA PHE A 75 6.03 7.13 1.33
C PHE A 75 6.23 8.36 2.21
N LYS A 76 5.36 8.54 3.21
CA LYS A 76 5.60 9.45 4.32
C LYS A 76 6.33 8.68 5.41
N ILE A 77 7.49 9.18 5.82
CA ILE A 77 8.32 8.63 6.89
C ILE A 77 8.36 9.67 8.01
N GLU A 78 8.21 9.27 9.26
CA GLU A 78 8.39 10.17 10.41
C GLU A 78 9.84 10.18 10.91
N GLU A 79 10.25 11.33 11.45
CA GLU A 79 11.60 11.51 12.00
C GLU A 79 11.75 10.75 13.32
N SER A 80 12.95 10.21 13.55
CA SER A 80 13.31 9.45 14.75
C SER A 80 12.98 10.22 16.04
N GLN A 81 12.29 9.55 16.98
CA GLN A 81 11.91 10.11 18.28
C GLN A 81 12.78 9.55 19.42
N GLU A 82 14.05 9.21 19.17
CA GLU A 82 15.08 8.76 20.15
C GLU A 82 14.71 7.56 21.07
N LYS A 83 13.44 7.11 21.10
CA LYS A 83 12.85 5.99 21.85
C LYS A 83 11.57 5.51 21.15
N GLY A 84 11.65 4.39 20.43
CA GLY A 84 10.50 3.80 19.71
C GLY A 84 10.91 3.42 18.29
N ASP A 85 10.02 2.81 17.48
CA ASP A 85 10.34 2.38 16.11
C ASP A 85 10.69 3.58 15.21
N ASP A 86 11.99 3.91 15.17
CA ASP A 86 12.57 5.14 14.63
C ASP A 86 12.57 5.27 13.08
N THR A 87 11.85 4.41 12.34
CA THR A 87 11.78 4.50 10.86
C THR A 87 10.53 3.80 10.31
N ALA A 88 9.37 4.16 10.83
CA ALA A 88 8.11 3.66 10.30
C ALA A 88 7.64 4.48 9.09
N VAL A 89 7.22 3.79 8.03
CA VAL A 89 6.44 4.40 6.95
C VAL A 89 5.00 4.50 7.46
N ASN A 90 4.39 5.68 7.45
CA ASN A 90 3.04 5.85 8.04
C ASN A 90 1.94 5.85 6.99
N ASP A 91 2.26 6.24 5.75
CA ASP A 91 1.30 6.26 4.65
C ASP A 91 2.00 6.12 3.29
N GLY A 92 1.35 5.42 2.37
CA GLY A 92 1.83 5.16 1.01
C GLY A 92 0.87 5.71 -0.04
N LYS A 93 1.36 6.62 -0.87
CA LYS A 93 0.66 7.10 -2.07
C LYS A 93 1.26 6.44 -3.30
N PHE A 94 0.42 5.87 -4.16
CA PHE A 94 0.88 5.24 -5.39
C PHE A 94 0.39 6.01 -6.60
N ALA A 95 1.31 6.27 -7.52
CA ALA A 95 1.02 6.86 -8.81
C ALA A 95 0.59 5.77 -9.80
N CYS A 96 -0.35 6.14 -10.67
CA CYS A 96 -0.80 5.34 -11.79
C CYS A 96 -0.23 5.88 -13.12
N THR A 97 -0.02 4.99 -14.10
CA THR A 97 0.53 5.34 -15.43
C THR A 97 -0.26 6.41 -16.18
N ARG A 98 -1.55 6.59 -15.91
CA ARG A 98 -2.39 7.62 -16.55
C ARG A 98 -2.62 8.86 -15.66
N SER A 99 -1.63 9.20 -14.85
CA SER A 99 -1.56 10.45 -14.07
C SER A 99 -2.68 10.61 -13.02
N SER A 100 -3.06 9.51 -12.38
CA SER A 100 -3.90 9.51 -11.16
C SER A 100 -3.10 8.99 -9.98
N GLU A 101 -3.41 9.43 -8.77
CA GLU A 101 -2.84 8.86 -7.53
C GLU A 101 -3.92 8.08 -6.79
N ILE A 102 -3.51 7.01 -6.12
CA ILE A 102 -4.36 6.22 -5.24
C ILE A 102 -3.72 6.14 -3.86
N VAL A 103 -4.55 6.25 -2.82
CA VAL A 103 -4.15 6.19 -1.42
C VAL A 103 -5.07 5.17 -0.75
N ALA A 104 -4.49 4.28 0.03
CA ALA A 104 -5.24 3.34 0.82
C ALA A 104 -5.47 3.95 2.21
N SER A 105 -6.72 4.12 2.62
CA SER A 105 -7.04 4.63 3.95
C SER A 105 -7.35 3.45 4.88
N ASN A 106 -6.61 3.34 5.98
CA ASN A 106 -7.02 2.53 7.12
C ASN A 106 -8.11 3.33 7.83
N GLY A 107 -9.36 2.90 7.68
CA GLY A 107 -10.51 3.70 8.11
C GLY A 107 -10.46 4.03 9.60
N THR A 108 -10.30 5.31 9.91
CA THR A 108 -11.03 6.01 10.96
C THR A 108 -11.48 7.37 10.40
N PRO A 109 -12.73 7.78 10.60
CA PRO A 109 -13.15 9.17 10.42
C PRO A 109 -12.29 10.15 11.21
#